data_AF-A0A6C0JQ39-F1
#
_entry.id   AF-A0A6C0JQ39-F1
#
_cell.length_a   1.000
_cell.length_b   1.000
_cell.length_c   1.000
_cell.angle_alpha   90.00
_cell.angle_beta   90.00
_cell.angle_gamma   90.00
#
_symmetry.space_group_name_H-M   'P 1'
#
loop_
_entity.id
_entity.type
_entity.pdbx_description
1 polymer ?
#
loop_
_entity_poly.entity_id
_entity_poly.type
_entity_poly.pdbx_seq_one_letter_code
_entity_poly.pdbx_strand_id
1 'polypeptide(L)'
;MINIYKTNIKIILDGILGKSLKSEKFAIAKMTYVEEYLEDDGTSDISSNEQFYTPFNPESGYMDDDDTIYSSKSANRKRQKKIIEEMKNIDKQYHKLARKINSKKESIEIYSTNVTPGNMIRDAITGSRYPQYRVGSSNENLFFKVRIATGETGHDGATFFFDSPEQYERHFKNSITIKQTEKEKWTNKCVDTRMKNERV
;
A
#
# COMPACT_ATOMS: atom_id res chain seq x y z
N MET A 1 47.38 -10.90 -4.13
CA MET A 1 46.86 -9.51 -4.09
C MET A 1 45.45 -9.51 -3.50
N ILE A 2 45.32 -9.46 -2.18
CA ILE A 2 44.03 -9.26 -1.48
C ILE A 2 44.36 -8.53 -0.17
N ASN A 3 44.11 -7.22 -0.06
CA ASN A 3 43.94 -6.50 1.22
C ASN A 3 43.80 -4.98 1.01
N ILE A 4 42.60 -4.50 0.62
CA ILE A 4 42.29 -3.05 0.68
C ILE A 4 40.95 -2.78 1.40
N TYR A 5 40.07 -3.77 1.57
CA TYR A 5 38.74 -3.53 2.16
C TYR A 5 38.64 -3.68 3.69
N LYS A 6 39.66 -4.21 4.38
CA LYS A 6 39.62 -4.39 5.86
C LYS A 6 39.98 -3.13 6.66
N THR A 7 40.60 -2.13 6.05
CA THR A 7 41.13 -0.96 6.79
C THR A 7 40.12 0.18 6.91
N ASN A 8 39.11 0.26 6.02
CA ASN A 8 38.21 1.42 5.97
C ASN A 8 36.95 1.33 6.85
N ILE A 9 36.65 0.17 7.45
CA ILE A 9 35.50 0.03 8.38
C ILE A 9 35.87 0.43 9.81
N LYS A 10 37.16 0.40 10.17
CA LYS A 10 37.61 0.70 11.54
C LYS A 10 37.63 2.21 11.86
N ILE A 11 37.72 3.08 10.85
CA ILE A 11 37.86 4.54 11.05
C ILE A 11 36.51 5.23 11.28
N ILE A 12 35.39 4.66 10.82
CA ILE A 12 34.07 5.31 10.94
C ILE A 12 33.40 5.02 12.29
N LEU A 13 33.74 3.91 12.95
CA LEU A 13 33.11 3.52 14.22
C LEU A 13 33.66 4.25 15.45
N ASP A 14 34.90 4.74 15.40
CA ASP A 14 35.54 5.44 16.53
C ASP A 14 35.11 6.92 16.65
N GLY A 15 34.34 7.44 15.69
CA GLY A 15 33.91 8.85 15.63
C GLY A 15 32.54 9.18 16.23
N ILE A 16 31.72 8.20 16.62
CA ILE A 16 30.30 8.44 16.98
C ILE A 16 29.95 8.08 18.44
N LEU A 17 30.82 7.42 19.20
CA LEU A 17 30.52 7.07 20.61
C LEU A 17 31.43 7.78 21.62
N GLY A 18 31.21 9.09 21.72
CA GLY A 18 31.63 9.89 22.86
C GLY A 18 30.44 10.27 23.74
N LYS A 19 30.38 9.62 24.92
CA LYS A 19 29.68 9.99 26.18
C LYS A 19 28.38 9.24 26.53
N SER A 20 28.58 8.22 27.37
CA SER A 20 27.98 8.05 28.71
C SER A 20 26.45 8.11 28.84
N LEU A 21 25.83 6.97 29.18
CA LEU A 21 25.18 6.76 30.49
C LEU A 21 24.56 5.35 30.59
N LYS A 22 24.90 4.69 31.71
CA LYS A 22 24.12 3.71 32.50
C LYS A 22 23.88 2.31 31.94
N SER A 23 24.63 1.39 32.57
CA SER A 23 24.21 0.08 33.07
C SER A 23 22.90 -0.50 32.52
N GLU A 24 23.01 -1.58 31.75
CA GLU A 24 22.18 -2.76 31.94
C GLU A 24 22.82 -3.97 31.25
N LYS A 25 22.78 -5.09 31.96
CA LYS A 25 23.37 -6.37 31.57
C LYS A 25 22.64 -6.88 30.32
N PHE A 26 23.35 -7.12 29.22
CA PHE A 26 22.83 -7.99 28.17
C PHE A 26 23.88 -9.02 27.75
N ALA A 27 23.45 -10.27 27.88
CA ALA A 27 24.20 -11.48 27.63
C ALA A 27 24.62 -11.57 26.16
N ILE A 28 25.90 -11.87 25.93
CA ILE A 28 26.43 -12.18 24.61
C ILE A 28 26.07 -13.63 24.32
N ALA A 29 24.98 -13.83 23.57
CA ALA A 29 24.65 -15.13 23.01
C ALA A 29 25.65 -15.46 21.88
N LYS A 30 26.41 -16.54 22.06
CA LYS A 30 27.27 -17.12 21.02
C LYS A 30 26.37 -17.71 19.93
N MET A 31 26.34 -17.11 18.75
CA MET A 31 25.85 -17.79 17.54
C MET A 31 27.00 -18.62 16.98
N THR A 32 26.96 -19.92 17.25
CA THR A 32 27.76 -20.95 16.60
C THR A 32 27.27 -21.10 15.16
N TYR A 33 28.13 -20.82 14.18
CA TYR A 33 27.91 -21.14 12.78
C TYR A 33 28.10 -22.65 12.59
N VAL A 34 27.11 -23.34 12.05
CA VAL A 34 27.24 -24.73 11.59
C VAL A 34 27.08 -24.68 10.07
N GLU A 35 28.21 -24.85 9.37
CA GLU A 35 28.21 -25.20 7.95
C GLU A 35 27.87 -26.68 7.85
N GLU A 36 26.75 -27.01 7.21
CA GLU A 36 26.47 -28.36 6.78
C GLU A 36 26.31 -28.35 5.26
N TYR A 37 27.32 -28.92 4.59
CA TYR A 37 27.31 -29.22 3.17
C TYR A 37 26.44 -30.46 2.96
N LEU A 38 25.42 -30.37 2.11
CA LEU A 38 24.81 -31.54 1.50
C LEU A 38 24.55 -31.31 0.01
N GLU A 39 24.59 -32.44 -0.67
CA GLU A 39 25.01 -32.67 -2.04
C GLU A 39 23.96 -32.33 -3.10
N ASP A 40 24.47 -32.03 -4.30
CA ASP A 40 23.79 -31.79 -5.57
C ASP A 40 23.11 -33.06 -6.09
N ASP A 41 21.78 -33.12 -6.06
CA ASP A 41 20.99 -34.05 -6.87
C ASP A 41 19.95 -33.31 -7.73
N GLY A 42 20.07 -33.53 -9.04
CA GLY A 42 19.32 -32.80 -10.04
C GLY A 42 17.83 -33.16 -10.14
N THR A 43 17.13 -32.24 -10.80
CA THR A 43 15.83 -32.36 -11.49
C THR A 43 14.55 -32.31 -10.64
N SER A 44 13.89 -31.15 -10.67
CA SER A 44 12.44 -31.06 -10.92
C SER A 44 12.04 -29.63 -11.28
N ASP A 45 11.28 -29.47 -12.35
CA ASP A 45 10.69 -28.23 -12.85
C ASP A 45 10.04 -27.38 -11.75
N ILE A 46 10.52 -26.15 -11.58
CA ILE A 46 9.81 -25.11 -10.82
C ILE A 46 9.30 -24.08 -11.82
N SER A 47 8.06 -24.34 -12.23
CA SER A 47 7.14 -23.37 -12.80
C SER A 47 7.17 -22.07 -11.98
N SER A 48 7.56 -20.99 -12.63
CA SER A 48 7.44 -19.61 -12.18
C SER A 48 6.01 -19.34 -11.67
N ASN A 49 5.89 -19.23 -10.35
CA ASN A 49 4.65 -18.83 -9.68
C ASN A 49 4.46 -17.31 -9.85
N GLU A 50 4.05 -16.89 -11.04
CA GLU A 50 3.43 -15.58 -11.24
C GLU A 50 2.08 -15.59 -10.50
N GLN A 51 2.05 -15.05 -9.28
CA GLN A 51 0.80 -14.73 -8.62
C GLN A 51 0.15 -13.53 -9.34
N PHE A 52 -0.61 -13.83 -10.39
CA PHE A 52 -1.55 -12.90 -11.01
C PHE A 52 -2.62 -12.54 -9.98
N TYR A 53 -2.60 -11.30 -9.50
CA TYR A 53 -3.69 -10.74 -8.71
C TYR A 53 -4.89 -10.51 -9.64
N THR A 54 -5.83 -11.46 -9.68
CA THR A 54 -7.12 -11.24 -10.32
C THR A 54 -7.93 -10.27 -9.47
N PRO A 55 -8.35 -9.11 -9.99
CA PRO A 55 -9.29 -8.23 -9.28
C PRO A 55 -10.55 -9.03 -8.95
N PHE A 56 -10.99 -8.97 -7.68
CA PHE A 56 -12.20 -9.64 -7.23
C PHE A 56 -13.39 -9.18 -8.06
N ASN A 57 -13.89 -10.06 -8.94
CA ASN A 57 -15.17 -9.89 -9.61
C ASN A 57 -16.27 -10.37 -8.65
N PRO A 58 -17.11 -9.49 -8.09
CA PRO A 58 -18.20 -9.88 -7.21
C PRO A 58 -19.30 -10.71 -7.92
N GLU A 59 -19.20 -10.90 -9.24
CA GLU A 59 -20.19 -11.62 -10.05
C GLU A 59 -19.81 -13.08 -10.33
N SER A 60 -18.56 -13.53 -10.08
CA SER A 60 -18.08 -14.87 -10.47
C SER A 60 -17.91 -15.84 -9.30
N GLY A 61 -18.80 -15.79 -8.30
CA GLY A 61 -18.81 -16.71 -7.16
C GLY A 61 -19.83 -17.84 -7.32
N TYR A 62 -19.68 -18.69 -8.34
CA TYR A 62 -20.36 -19.99 -8.39
C TYR A 62 -19.36 -21.09 -8.02
N MET A 63 -19.19 -21.31 -6.72
CA MET A 63 -18.87 -22.64 -6.20
C MET A 63 -20.20 -23.16 -5.68
N ASP A 64 -20.81 -24.04 -6.47
CA ASP A 64 -22.08 -24.71 -6.18
C ASP A 64 -21.78 -25.81 -5.15
N ASP A 65 -21.59 -25.42 -3.89
CA ASP A 65 -21.65 -26.36 -2.78
C ASP A 65 -23.13 -26.64 -2.51
N ASP A 66 -23.62 -27.72 -3.13
CA ASP A 66 -24.88 -28.38 -2.85
C ASP A 66 -24.88 -28.90 -1.41
N ASP A 67 -25.14 -28.01 -0.45
CA ASP A 67 -25.55 -28.41 0.89
C ASP A 67 -26.70 -27.53 1.40
N THR A 68 -27.82 -28.22 1.58
CA THR A 68 -29.17 -27.70 1.78
C THR A 68 -29.35 -27.12 3.19
N ILE A 69 -29.26 -25.80 3.38
CA ILE A 69 -29.88 -25.12 4.55
C ILE A 69 -30.51 -23.79 4.11
N TYR A 70 -31.82 -23.68 4.38
CA TYR A 70 -32.72 -22.54 4.15
C TYR A 70 -32.31 -21.30 4.98
N SER A 71 -31.12 -20.75 4.76
CA SER A 71 -30.71 -19.47 5.31
C SER A 71 -31.26 -18.37 4.42
N SER A 72 -32.17 -17.55 4.96
CA SER A 72 -32.73 -16.40 4.25
C SER A 72 -31.61 -15.59 3.58
N LYS A 73 -31.77 -15.21 2.30
CA LYS A 73 -30.80 -14.41 1.52
C LYS A 73 -30.28 -13.15 2.25
N SER A 74 -30.97 -12.70 3.31
CA SER A 74 -30.59 -11.61 4.19
C SER A 74 -29.46 -11.98 5.18
N ALA A 75 -29.54 -13.16 5.82
CA ALA A 75 -28.55 -13.61 6.79
C ALA A 75 -27.18 -13.87 6.14
N ASN A 76 -27.17 -14.46 4.94
CA ASN A 76 -25.94 -14.69 4.17
C ASN A 76 -25.26 -13.37 3.78
N ARG A 77 -26.02 -12.35 3.34
CA ARG A 77 -25.48 -11.01 3.03
C ARG A 77 -24.89 -10.32 4.26
N LYS A 78 -25.50 -10.46 5.43
CA LYS A 78 -24.98 -9.89 6.68
C LYS A 78 -23.66 -10.54 7.09
N ARG A 79 -23.56 -11.87 6.98
CA ARG A 79 -22.32 -12.62 7.24
C ARG A 79 -21.21 -12.20 6.28
N GLN A 80 -21.50 -12.13 4.98
CA GLN A 80 -20.55 -11.66 3.95
C GLN A 80 -20.04 -10.25 4.23
N LYS A 81 -20.93 -9.30 4.56
CA LYS A 81 -20.54 -7.93 4.90
C LYS A 81 -19.60 -7.87 6.11
N LYS A 82 -19.88 -8.68 7.14
CA LYS A 82 -19.02 -8.76 8.35
C LYS A 82 -17.62 -9.23 8.00
N ILE A 83 -17.51 -10.28 7.17
CA ILE A 83 -16.22 -10.82 6.71
C ILE A 83 -15.45 -9.74 5.91
N ILE A 84 -16.13 -9.02 5.01
CA ILE A 84 -15.51 -7.95 4.22
C ILE A 84 -14.99 -6.83 5.13
N GLU A 85 -15.78 -6.40 6.12
CA GLU A 85 -15.35 -5.37 7.07
C GLU A 85 -14.16 -5.83 7.93
N GLU A 86 -14.16 -7.09 8.38
CA GLU A 86 -13.03 -7.68 9.11
C GLU A 86 -11.76 -7.71 8.23
N MET A 87 -11.88 -8.11 6.97
CA MET A 87 -10.76 -8.10 6.02
C MET A 87 -10.19 -6.70 5.77
N LYS A 88 -11.05 -5.68 5.66
CA LYS A 88 -10.60 -4.28 5.55
C LYS A 88 -9.82 -3.82 6.77
N ASN A 89 -10.25 -4.20 7.97
CA ASN A 89 -9.61 -3.78 9.22
C ASN A 89 -8.25 -4.46 9.46
N ILE A 90 -7.98 -5.61 8.81
CA ILE A 90 -6.67 -6.26 8.84
C ILE A 90 -5.64 -5.47 8.01
N ASP A 91 -6.10 -4.71 7.02
CA ASP A 91 -5.24 -3.93 6.14
C ASP A 91 -4.67 -2.70 6.87
N LYS A 92 -3.35 -2.67 7.02
CA LYS A 92 -2.63 -1.56 7.69
C LYS A 92 -2.77 -0.22 6.95
N GLN A 93 -3.05 -0.25 5.66
CA GLN A 93 -3.21 0.94 4.82
C GLN A 93 -4.67 1.35 4.63
N TYR A 94 -5.61 0.69 5.29
CA TYR A 94 -7.02 1.08 5.33
C TYR A 94 -7.28 2.10 6.45
N HIS A 95 -8.01 3.16 6.10
CA HIS A 95 -8.38 4.23 7.01
C HIS A 95 -9.88 4.48 6.99
N LYS A 96 -10.46 4.76 8.15
CA LYS A 96 -11.86 5.16 8.30
C LYS A 96 -11.93 6.54 8.96
N LEU A 97 -12.19 7.55 8.16
CA LEU A 97 -12.24 8.94 8.58
C LEU A 97 -13.66 9.31 9.00
N ALA A 98 -13.85 9.82 10.22
CA ALA A 98 -15.15 10.30 10.68
C ALA A 98 -15.22 11.82 10.54
N ARG A 99 -16.02 12.33 9.60
CA ARG A 99 -16.17 13.78 9.37
C ARG A 99 -17.62 14.22 9.60
N LYS A 100 -17.81 15.42 10.13
CA LYS A 100 -19.14 16.03 10.28
C LYS A 100 -19.47 16.81 9.01
N ILE A 101 -20.43 16.34 8.23
CA ILE A 101 -20.90 16.95 6.98
C ILE A 101 -22.38 17.26 7.16
N ASN A 102 -22.78 18.51 6.97
CA ASN A 102 -24.18 18.96 7.13
C ASN A 102 -24.82 18.50 8.45
N SER A 103 -24.10 18.67 9.56
CA SER A 103 -24.50 18.26 10.91
C SER A 103 -24.63 16.76 11.17
N LYS A 104 -24.42 15.91 10.16
CA LYS A 104 -24.38 14.44 10.31
C LYS A 104 -22.93 13.95 10.38
N LYS A 105 -22.68 12.96 11.24
CA LYS A 105 -21.38 12.28 11.27
C LYS A 105 -21.39 11.20 10.20
N GLU A 106 -20.41 11.25 9.31
CA GLU A 106 -20.28 10.29 8.23
C GLU A 106 -18.88 9.70 8.24
N SER A 107 -18.80 8.38 8.03
CA SER A 107 -17.53 7.68 7.88
C SER A 107 -17.16 7.58 6.42
N ILE A 108 -15.95 7.99 6.08
CA ILE A 108 -15.34 7.88 4.77
C ILE A 108 -14.26 6.81 4.86
N GLU A 109 -14.40 5.76 4.06
CA GLU A 109 -13.43 4.67 3.95
C GLU A 109 -12.42 5.02 2.85
N ILE A 110 -11.12 4.86 3.12
CA ILE A 110 -10.08 5.23 2.17
C ILE A 110 -8.83 4.36 2.32
N TYR A 111 -8.20 4.02 1.20
CA TYR A 111 -7.00 3.19 1.17
C TYR A 111 -5.78 4.02 0.79
N SER A 112 -4.77 4.01 1.66
CA SER A 112 -3.50 4.67 1.42
C SER A 112 -2.55 3.82 0.59
N THR A 113 -1.61 4.49 -0.07
CA THR A 113 -0.48 3.85 -0.76
C THR A 113 0.81 4.21 -0.04
N ASN A 114 1.72 3.24 0.08
CA ASN A 114 3.05 3.49 0.62
C ASN A 114 3.87 4.33 -0.37
N VAL A 115 4.45 5.43 0.12
CA VAL A 115 5.21 6.41 -0.67
C VAL A 115 6.62 5.93 -1.05
N THR A 116 7.08 4.78 -0.54
CA THR A 116 8.37 4.21 -0.97
C THR A 116 8.35 3.96 -2.49
N PRO A 117 9.33 4.50 -3.24
CA PRO A 117 9.42 4.29 -4.68
C PRO A 117 9.43 2.80 -5.05
N GLY A 118 8.82 2.45 -6.18
CA GLY A 118 8.71 1.06 -6.63
C GLY A 118 7.53 0.27 -6.04
N ASN A 119 6.74 0.84 -5.13
CA ASN A 119 5.47 0.25 -4.72
C ASN A 119 4.39 0.43 -5.79
N MET A 120 3.43 -0.51 -5.85
CA MET A 120 2.26 -0.38 -6.70
C MET A 120 1.34 0.75 -6.22
N ILE A 121 0.85 1.55 -7.17
CA ILE A 121 -0.18 2.56 -6.88
C ILE A 121 -1.48 1.83 -6.55
N ARG A 122 -2.14 2.26 -5.46
CA ARG A 122 -3.44 1.74 -5.02
C ARG A 122 -4.50 2.82 -5.16
N ASP A 123 -5.65 2.44 -5.72
CA ASP A 123 -6.83 3.31 -5.76
C ASP A 123 -7.32 3.58 -4.32
N ALA A 124 -7.50 4.86 -4.01
CA ALA A 124 -7.96 5.33 -2.72
C ALA A 124 -9.39 4.89 -2.37
N ILE A 125 -10.24 4.61 -3.37
CA ILE A 125 -11.65 4.25 -3.16
C ILE A 125 -11.83 2.73 -3.06
N THR A 126 -11.42 1.99 -4.08
CA THR A 126 -11.64 0.53 -4.11
C THR A 126 -10.56 -0.24 -3.37
N GLY A 127 -9.37 0.34 -3.21
CA GLY A 127 -8.21 -0.37 -2.68
C GLY A 127 -7.56 -1.32 -3.69
N SER A 128 -7.96 -1.28 -4.97
CA SER A 128 -7.32 -2.06 -6.04
C SER A 128 -5.92 -1.54 -6.34
N ARG A 129 -4.97 -2.45 -6.59
CA ARG A 129 -3.59 -2.07 -6.97
C ARG A 129 -3.44 -2.14 -8.48
N TYR A 130 -2.79 -1.14 -9.06
CA TYR A 130 -2.49 -1.13 -10.49
C TYR A 130 -1.11 -1.76 -10.75
N PRO A 131 -1.04 -2.97 -11.34
CA PRO A 131 0.22 -3.70 -11.54
C PRO A 131 1.15 -3.04 -12.55
N GLN A 132 0.68 -2.09 -13.36
CA GLN A 132 1.47 -1.36 -14.35
C GLN A 132 2.02 -0.02 -13.82
N TYR A 133 1.51 0.49 -12.70
CA TYR A 133 1.89 1.81 -12.18
C TYR A 133 2.64 1.69 -10.86
N ARG A 134 3.70 2.49 -10.72
CA ARG A 134 4.59 2.48 -9.55
C ARG A 134 4.76 3.88 -8.99
N VAL A 135 4.86 3.97 -7.67
CA VAL A 135 5.21 5.21 -6.97
C VAL A 135 6.65 5.61 -7.36
N GLY A 136 6.86 6.89 -7.63
CA GLY A 136 8.13 7.43 -8.10
C GLY A 136 8.37 7.32 -9.61
N SER A 137 7.45 6.69 -10.35
CA SER A 137 7.50 6.68 -11.83
C SER A 137 6.85 7.93 -12.42
N SER A 138 7.15 8.25 -13.69
CA SER A 138 6.48 9.34 -14.41
C SER A 138 4.96 9.14 -14.52
N ASN A 139 4.51 7.88 -14.49
CA ASN A 139 3.10 7.49 -14.53
C ASN A 139 2.32 7.91 -13.29
N GLU A 140 2.99 8.30 -12.20
CA GLU A 140 2.32 8.82 -11.01
C GLU A 140 1.49 10.08 -11.32
N ASN A 141 1.89 10.87 -12.31
CA ASN A 141 1.17 12.08 -12.75
C ASN A 141 -0.19 11.78 -13.41
N LEU A 142 -0.47 10.53 -13.78
CA LEU A 142 -1.77 10.12 -14.31
C LEU A 142 -2.86 10.12 -13.23
N PHE A 143 -2.46 10.04 -11.96
CA PHE A 143 -3.35 9.99 -10.82
C PHE A 143 -3.35 11.33 -10.08
N PHE A 144 -4.51 11.67 -9.52
CA PHE A 144 -4.63 12.80 -8.61
C PHE A 144 -4.12 12.39 -7.22
N LYS A 145 -2.89 12.79 -6.91
CA LYS A 145 -2.20 12.50 -5.64
C LYS A 145 -2.61 13.48 -4.56
N VAL A 146 -3.07 12.97 -3.42
CA VAL A 146 -3.45 13.76 -2.24
C VAL A 146 -2.74 13.23 -1.01
N ARG A 147 -2.24 14.13 -0.15
CA ARG A 147 -1.74 13.77 1.18
C ARG A 147 -2.57 14.46 2.25
N ILE A 148 -3.06 13.67 3.20
CA ILE A 148 -3.82 14.20 4.34
C ILE A 148 -2.87 14.31 5.54
N ALA A 149 -2.63 15.53 5.99
CA ALA A 149 -1.75 15.85 7.12
C ALA A 149 -2.53 16.35 8.36
N THR A 150 -3.82 16.03 8.46
CA THR A 150 -4.69 16.43 9.60
C THR A 150 -4.47 15.57 10.86
N GLY A 151 -3.57 14.59 10.81
CA GLY A 151 -3.36 13.61 11.90
C GLY A 151 -4.41 12.49 11.93
N GLU A 152 -5.50 12.60 11.17
CA GLU A 152 -6.57 11.60 11.10
C GLU A 152 -6.10 10.26 10.50
N THR A 153 -4.96 10.24 9.82
CA THR A 153 -4.38 9.08 9.14
C THR A 153 -3.04 8.64 9.75
N GLY A 154 -2.73 9.11 10.97
CA GLY A 154 -1.47 8.85 11.67
C GLY A 154 -0.50 10.04 11.65
N HIS A 155 0.67 9.86 12.28
CA HIS A 155 1.66 10.92 12.51
C HIS A 155 2.27 11.47 11.21
N ASP A 156 2.64 10.58 10.28
CA ASP A 156 3.34 10.97 9.05
C ASP A 156 2.40 11.44 7.92
N GLY A 157 1.08 11.31 8.12
CA GLY A 157 0.07 11.58 7.10
C GLY A 157 0.09 10.57 5.96
N ALA A 158 -1.09 10.14 5.54
CA ALA A 158 -1.24 9.15 4.47
C ALA A 158 -1.34 9.80 3.08
N THR A 159 -0.80 9.10 2.08
CA THR A 159 -0.90 9.47 0.66
C THR A 159 -1.91 8.60 -0.05
N PHE A 160 -2.73 9.23 -0.88
CA PHE A 160 -3.87 8.66 -1.58
C PHE A 160 -3.78 9.00 -3.07
N PHE A 161 -4.23 8.08 -3.91
CA PHE A 161 -4.27 8.26 -5.36
C PHE A 161 -5.71 8.09 -5.84
N PHE A 162 -6.21 9.11 -6.53
CA PHE A 162 -7.52 9.14 -7.14
C PHE A 162 -7.37 9.21 -8.67
N ASP A 163 -8.39 8.78 -9.40
CA ASP A 163 -8.43 8.87 -10.86
C ASP A 163 -8.59 10.33 -11.33
N SER A 164 -9.33 11.14 -10.57
CA SER A 164 -9.57 12.55 -10.89
C SER A 164 -9.78 13.40 -9.63
N PRO A 165 -9.57 14.73 -9.71
CA PRO A 165 -9.90 15.64 -8.61
C PRO A 165 -11.39 15.62 -8.26
N GLU A 166 -12.28 15.45 -9.22
CA GLU A 166 -13.73 15.31 -8.99
C GLU A 166 -14.06 14.02 -8.22
N GLN A 167 -13.32 12.95 -8.49
CA GLN A 167 -13.47 11.70 -7.77
C GLN A 167 -13.13 11.90 -6.29
N TYR A 168 -12.08 12.65 -5.98
CA TYR A 168 -11.74 13.06 -4.62
C TYR A 168 -12.87 13.89 -3.99
N GLU A 169 -13.34 14.96 -4.64
CA GLU A 169 -14.40 15.82 -4.11
C GLU A 169 -15.66 15.01 -3.77
N ARG A 170 -16.09 14.15 -4.69
CA ARG A 170 -17.26 13.28 -4.51
C ARG A 170 -17.06 12.28 -3.38
N HIS A 171 -15.87 11.69 -3.25
CA HIS A 171 -15.54 10.76 -2.16
C HIS A 171 -15.61 11.44 -0.79
N PHE A 172 -15.19 12.69 -0.73
CA PHE A 172 -15.32 13.56 0.45
C PHE A 172 -16.66 14.33 0.49
N LYS A 173 -17.65 13.89 -0.30
CA LYS A 173 -19.03 14.41 -0.34
C LYS A 173 -19.10 15.93 -0.51
N ASN A 174 -18.22 16.46 -1.34
CA ASN A 174 -18.07 17.89 -1.64
C ASN A 174 -17.84 18.76 -0.39
N SER A 175 -17.38 18.16 0.72
CA SER A 175 -16.95 18.92 1.91
C SER A 175 -15.66 19.70 1.65
N ILE A 176 -14.89 19.28 0.65
CA ILE A 176 -13.69 19.94 0.17
C ILE A 176 -13.88 20.15 -1.33
N THR A 177 -13.78 21.41 -1.76
CA THR A 177 -13.74 21.79 -3.17
C THR A 177 -12.31 22.14 -3.55
N ILE A 178 -11.80 21.46 -4.58
CA ILE A 178 -10.51 21.76 -5.18
C ILE A 178 -10.68 23.00 -6.08
N LYS A 179 -9.77 23.96 -5.94
CA LYS A 179 -9.77 25.16 -6.78
C LYS A 179 -9.59 24.77 -8.25
N GLN A 180 -10.32 25.45 -9.13
CA GLN A 180 -10.27 25.21 -10.58
C GLN A 180 -8.84 25.27 -11.14
N THR A 181 -8.01 26.19 -10.64
CA THR A 181 -6.59 26.32 -11.04
C THR A 181 -5.76 25.07 -10.76
N GLU A 182 -6.03 24.35 -9.66
CA GLU A 182 -5.32 23.11 -9.33
C GLU A 182 -5.82 21.93 -10.17
N LYS A 183 -7.10 21.92 -10.52
CA LYS A 183 -7.68 20.94 -11.45
C LYS A 183 -7.03 21.06 -12.83
N GLU A 184 -6.95 22.28 -13.36
CA GLU A 184 -6.31 22.56 -14.65
C GLU A 184 -4.83 22.18 -14.65
N LYS A 185 -4.11 22.54 -13.58
CA LYS A 185 -2.69 22.17 -13.42
C LYS A 185 -2.48 20.66 -13.42
N TRP A 186 -3.34 19.89 -12.76
CA TRP A 186 -3.28 18.43 -12.81
C TRP A 186 -3.64 17.91 -14.20
N THR A 187 -4.72 18.41 -14.82
CA THR A 187 -5.14 17.99 -16.16
C THR A 187 -4.03 18.16 -17.17
N ASN A 188 -3.33 19.30 -17.17
CA ASN A 188 -2.19 19.54 -18.06
C ASN A 188 -1.08 18.50 -17.84
N LYS A 189 -0.71 18.23 -16.58
CA LYS A 189 0.30 17.18 -16.26
C LYS A 189 -0.13 15.79 -16.69
N CYS A 190 -1.40 15.46 -16.53
CA CYS A 190 -1.96 14.16 -16.90
C CYS A 190 -1.91 13.98 -18.43
N VAL A 191 -2.33 15.00 -19.19
CA VAL A 191 -2.24 15.03 -20.66
C VAL A 191 -0.80 14.90 -21.13
N ASP A 192 0.13 15.69 -20.57
CA ASP A 192 1.56 15.63 -20.93
C ASP A 192 2.15 14.25 -20.69
N THR A 193 1.75 13.59 -19.60
CA THR A 193 2.24 12.24 -19.25
C THR A 193 1.67 11.20 -20.20
N ARG A 194 0.38 11.27 -20.55
CA ARG A 194 -0.24 10.39 -21.54
C ARG A 194 0.44 10.51 -22.90
N MET A 195 0.67 11.74 -23.37
CA MET A 195 1.35 12.02 -24.63
C MET A 195 2.79 11.48 -24.67
N LYS A 196 3.49 11.47 -23.53
CA LYS A 196 4.83 10.86 -23.43
C LYS A 196 4.77 9.35 -23.50
N ASN A 197 3.80 8.74 -22.83
CA ASN A 197 3.63 7.29 -22.80
C ASN A 197 3.24 6.71 -24.17
N GLU A 198 2.52 7.49 -25.01
CA GLU A 198 2.17 7.07 -26.38
C GLU A 198 3.34 7.15 -27.37
N ARG A 199 4.43 7.84 -27.03
CA ARG A 199 5.61 8.03 -27.89
C ARG A 199 6.71 6.99 -27.65
N VAL A 200 6.56 6.15 -26.64
CA VAL A 200 7.51 5.10 -26.24
C VAL A 200 6.99 3.76 -26.73
#